data_AF-A0A2T7UT23-F1
#
_entry.id   AF-A0A2T7UT23-F1
#
_cell.length_a   1.000
_cell.length_b   1.000
_cell.length_c   1.000
_cell.angle_alpha   90.00
_cell.angle_beta   90.00
_cell.angle_gamma   90.00
#
_symmetry.space_group_name_H-M   'P 1'
#
loop_
_entity.id
_entity.type
_entity.pdbx_description
1 polymer ?
#
loop_
_entity_poly.entity_id
_entity_poly.type
_entity_poly.pdbx_seq_one_letter_code
_entity_poly.pdbx_strand_id
1 'polypeptide(L)'
;MTYRFSLLLAAALSASPALANPTDSAETSAFYGSARNWMIEALSVNGVFTGCRATIPLQAAGPLLLERSYAGYGDWAMFLPTSQAPSPVYGHQLPARFGVDQQEVPTEVRIYPGGWASMAVDEAMLQQIMDGNILTAELQGEDPRQWILNGSTAALDLAQECYERQGTAWR
;
A
#
# COMPACT_ATOMS: atom_id res chain seq x y z
N MET A 1 5.43 60.15 -18.55
CA MET A 1 6.29 59.31 -17.69
C MET A 1 5.37 58.57 -16.73
N THR A 2 4.97 57.34 -17.05
CA THR A 2 4.27 56.42 -16.13
C THR A 2 4.17 55.04 -16.80
N TYR A 3 5.15 54.17 -16.53
CA TYR A 3 5.08 52.76 -16.90
C TYR A 3 4.20 52.03 -15.88
N ARG A 4 3.06 51.49 -16.31
CA ARG A 4 2.28 50.53 -15.51
C ARG A 4 2.83 49.13 -15.78
N PHE A 5 3.65 48.64 -14.86
CA PHE A 5 4.06 47.24 -14.79
C PHE A 5 2.91 46.44 -14.15
N SER A 6 2.10 45.78 -14.97
CA SER A 6 1.15 44.78 -14.50
C SER A 6 1.86 43.43 -14.39
N LEU A 7 2.41 43.15 -13.22
CA LEU A 7 2.83 41.80 -12.82
C LEU A 7 1.58 41.01 -12.42
N LEU A 8 1.01 40.25 -13.35
CA LEU A 8 0.07 39.18 -13.00
C LEU A 8 0.92 37.96 -12.62
N LEU A 9 0.98 37.70 -11.32
CA LEU A 9 1.53 36.48 -10.74
C LEU A 9 0.74 35.28 -11.27
N ALA A 10 1.43 34.35 -11.93
CA ALA A 10 0.89 33.06 -12.31
C ALA A 10 0.50 32.28 -11.05
N ALA A 11 -0.76 31.83 -10.96
CA ALA A 11 -1.18 30.88 -9.94
C ALA A 11 -0.49 29.54 -10.20
N ALA A 12 0.41 29.15 -9.30
CA ALA A 12 1.03 27.83 -9.32
C ALA A 12 -0.04 26.78 -8.94
N LEU A 13 -0.49 26.01 -9.92
CA LEU A 13 -1.20 24.75 -9.70
C LEU A 13 -0.20 23.73 -9.17
N SER A 14 -0.10 23.61 -7.85
CA SER A 14 0.59 22.50 -7.20
C SER A 14 -0.28 21.23 -7.30
N ALA A 15 -0.41 20.64 -8.49
CA ALA A 15 -0.92 19.28 -8.62
C ALA A 15 0.28 18.32 -8.62
N SER A 16 0.43 17.55 -7.54
CA SER A 16 1.34 16.42 -7.45
C SER A 16 0.62 15.30 -6.69
N PRO A 17 0.92 14.04 -7.05
CA PRO A 17 -0.01 13.13 -7.71
C PRO A 17 -0.87 12.34 -6.72
N ALA A 18 -2.08 11.96 -7.14
CA ALA A 18 -2.93 11.05 -6.38
C ALA A 18 -2.23 9.68 -6.24
N LEU A 19 -1.98 9.23 -5.01
CA LEU A 19 -1.78 7.81 -4.73
C LEU A 19 -2.57 7.39 -3.51
N ALA A 20 -3.84 7.13 -3.74
CA ALA A 20 -4.61 6.23 -2.91
C ALA A 20 -5.77 5.68 -3.75
N ASN A 21 -5.72 4.39 -4.02
CA ASN A 21 -6.86 3.52 -4.27
C ASN A 21 -6.30 2.10 -4.45
N PRO A 22 -6.24 1.29 -3.39
CA PRO A 22 -5.98 -0.13 -3.50
C PRO A 22 -7.11 -0.97 -2.88
N THR A 23 -8.36 -0.52 -2.78
CA THR A 23 -9.28 -0.61 -3.93
C THR A 23 -10.57 0.20 -3.74
N ASP A 24 -10.49 1.38 -3.11
CA ASP A 24 -11.54 2.42 -3.15
C ASP A 24 -11.08 3.69 -3.92
N SER A 25 -11.81 4.09 -4.97
CA SER A 25 -11.51 5.30 -5.77
C SER A 25 -11.72 6.62 -5.04
N ALA A 26 -12.44 6.59 -3.93
CA ALA A 26 -12.61 7.74 -3.06
C ALA A 26 -11.49 7.84 -2.00
N GLU A 27 -10.57 6.88 -1.96
CA GLU A 27 -9.42 6.94 -1.07
C GLU A 27 -8.47 8.07 -1.49
N THR A 28 -7.95 8.76 -0.50
CA THR A 28 -6.94 9.80 -0.61
C THR A 28 -5.85 9.52 0.41
N SER A 29 -4.63 9.97 0.13
CA SER A 29 -3.49 9.82 1.03
C SER A 29 -2.86 11.17 1.38
N ALA A 30 -2.26 11.22 2.56
CA ALA A 30 -1.36 12.29 2.97
C ALA A 30 -0.05 11.68 3.48
N PHE A 31 1.09 12.23 3.04
CA PHE A 31 2.39 11.78 3.50
C PHE A 31 2.52 11.96 5.02
N TYR A 32 2.90 10.88 5.71
CA TYR A 32 3.14 10.88 7.15
C TYR A 32 4.64 10.84 7.47
N GLY A 33 5.40 10.01 6.75
CA GLY A 33 6.83 9.85 6.98
C GLY A 33 7.47 8.83 6.05
N SER A 34 8.74 8.53 6.28
CA SER A 34 9.49 7.56 5.49
C SER A 34 10.51 6.81 6.34
N ALA A 35 10.70 5.52 6.03
CA ALA A 35 11.70 4.68 6.65
C ALA A 35 12.52 3.97 5.56
N ARG A 36 13.75 4.42 5.32
CA ARG A 36 14.59 3.95 4.20
C ARG A 36 13.85 4.10 2.85
N ASN A 37 13.55 2.99 2.19
CA ASN A 37 12.87 2.94 0.89
C ASN A 37 11.34 2.82 1.02
N TRP A 38 10.81 2.91 2.24
CA TRP A 38 9.38 2.87 2.51
C TRP A 38 8.83 4.27 2.69
N MET A 39 7.68 4.51 2.08
CA MET A 39 6.86 5.70 2.29
C MET A 39 5.66 5.33 3.15
N ILE A 40 5.39 6.12 4.19
CA ILE A 40 4.25 5.94 5.07
C ILE A 40 3.26 7.06 4.81
N GLU A 41 2.00 6.68 4.58
CA GLU A 41 0.91 7.59 4.27
C GLU A 41 -0.27 7.35 5.20
N ALA A 42 -0.94 8.43 5.62
CA ALA A 42 -2.23 8.36 6.27
C ALA A 42 -3.32 8.31 5.18
N LEU A 43 -4.25 7.37 5.30
CA LEU A 43 -5.33 7.11 4.36
C LEU A 43 -6.62 7.74 4.84
N SER A 44 -7.40 8.28 3.92
CA SER A 44 -8.73 8.82 4.20
C SER A 44 -9.71 8.55 3.07
N VAL A 45 -10.96 8.23 3.40
CA VAL A 45 -12.07 8.10 2.44
C VAL A 45 -13.11 9.15 2.79
N ASN A 46 -13.51 9.97 1.81
CA ASN A 46 -14.42 11.09 2.02
C ASN A 46 -14.00 12.04 3.17
N GLY A 47 -12.69 12.23 3.33
CA GLY A 47 -12.10 13.06 4.40
C GLY A 47 -12.08 12.43 5.80
N VAL A 48 -12.51 11.18 5.94
CA VAL A 48 -12.45 10.42 7.19
C VAL A 48 -11.24 9.50 7.18
N PHE A 49 -10.45 9.52 8.25
CA PHE A 49 -9.30 8.64 8.41
C PHE A 49 -9.71 7.15 8.39
N THR A 50 -9.04 6.35 7.56
CA THR A 50 -9.33 4.91 7.41
C THR A 50 -8.17 4.01 7.81
N GLY A 51 -6.95 4.52 7.84
CA GLY A 51 -5.77 3.71 8.16
C GLY A 51 -4.46 4.38 7.78
N CYS A 52 -3.37 3.63 7.88
CA CYS A 52 -2.07 4.03 7.36
C CYS A 52 -1.46 2.94 6.49
N ARG A 53 -0.71 3.36 5.48
CA ARG A 53 -0.09 2.49 4.47
C ARG A 53 1.42 2.66 4.49
N ALA A 54 2.15 1.56 4.57
CA ALA A 54 3.57 1.49 4.25
C ALA A 54 3.73 0.98 2.82
N THR A 55 4.35 1.79 1.96
CA THR A 55 4.53 1.50 0.53
C THR A 55 6.01 1.38 0.21
N ILE A 56 6.41 0.33 -0.50
CA ILE A 56 7.64 0.30 -1.29
C ILE A 56 7.28 0.82 -2.70
N PRO A 57 7.63 2.07 -3.08
CA PRO A 57 7.06 2.67 -4.28
C PRO A 57 7.73 2.21 -5.58
N LEU A 58 9.01 1.84 -5.54
CA LEU A 58 9.80 1.60 -6.76
C LEU A 58 10.69 0.37 -6.60
N GLN A 59 10.16 -0.79 -7.02
CA GLN A 59 10.93 -2.01 -7.25
C GLN A 59 10.50 -2.68 -8.56
N ALA A 60 11.34 -3.56 -9.10
CA ALA A 60 11.07 -4.26 -10.37
C ALA A 60 9.77 -5.08 -10.33
N ALA A 61 9.39 -5.59 -9.15
CA ALA A 61 8.13 -6.29 -8.90
C ALA A 61 6.87 -5.40 -8.90
N GLY A 62 7.04 -4.08 -9.04
CA GLY A 62 6.01 -3.08 -8.80
C GLY A 62 5.89 -2.70 -7.32
N PRO A 63 4.93 -1.84 -6.96
CA PRO A 63 4.76 -1.39 -5.58
C PRO A 63 4.28 -2.52 -4.65
N LEU A 64 4.77 -2.53 -3.42
CA LEU A 64 4.24 -3.38 -2.33
C LEU A 64 3.62 -2.48 -1.27
N LEU A 65 2.38 -2.78 -0.87
CA LEU A 65 1.64 -1.98 0.09
C LEU A 65 1.29 -2.86 1.29
N LEU A 66 1.55 -2.38 2.50
CA LEU A 66 1.08 -2.95 3.76
C LEU A 66 0.25 -1.91 4.50
N GLU A 67 -0.99 -2.27 4.81
CA GLU A 67 -1.99 -1.35 5.36
C GLU A 67 -2.47 -1.81 6.71
N ARG A 68 -2.40 -0.89 7.68
CA ARG A 68 -3.13 -0.96 8.93
C ARG A 68 -4.40 -0.15 8.77
N SER A 69 -5.57 -0.78 8.71
CA SER A 69 -6.83 -0.06 8.50
C SER A 69 -7.93 -0.49 9.46
N TYR A 70 -8.93 0.37 9.63
CA TYR A 70 -10.19 0.03 10.30
C TYR A 70 -11.15 -0.76 9.38
N ALA A 71 -10.84 -0.84 8.09
CA ALA A 71 -11.70 -1.37 7.05
C ALA A 71 -11.41 -2.87 6.75
N GLY A 72 -11.67 -3.73 7.74
CA GLY A 72 -12.28 -5.04 7.47
C GLY A 72 -11.45 -6.21 6.90
N TYR A 73 -10.11 -6.17 6.89
CA TYR A 73 -9.29 -7.31 6.43
C TYR A 73 -8.54 -8.07 7.54
N GLY A 74 -8.86 -7.78 8.80
CA GLY A 74 -7.98 -8.08 9.94
C GLY A 74 -7.20 -6.83 10.33
N ASP A 75 -6.16 -6.99 11.14
CA ASP A 75 -5.39 -5.83 11.57
C ASP A 75 -4.55 -5.24 10.45
N TRP A 76 -3.94 -6.11 9.63
CA TRP A 76 -3.12 -5.72 8.49
C TRP A 76 -3.59 -6.38 7.20
N ALA A 77 -3.42 -5.66 6.10
CA ALA A 77 -3.63 -6.16 4.74
C ALA A 77 -2.41 -5.86 3.88
N MET A 78 -2.15 -6.74 2.93
CA MET A 78 -1.12 -6.53 1.91
C MET A 78 -1.77 -6.41 0.55
N PHE A 79 -1.26 -5.46 -0.25
CA PHE A 79 -1.66 -5.30 -1.64
C PHE A 79 -0.44 -5.40 -2.55
N LEU A 80 -0.65 -6.13 -3.63
CA LEU A 80 0.36 -6.41 -4.63
C LEU A 80 -0.23 -6.27 -6.04
N PRO A 81 0.54 -5.74 -7.01
CA PRO A 81 0.08 -5.55 -8.36
C PRO A 81 -0.16 -6.88 -9.05
N THR A 82 -1.23 -6.98 -9.82
CA THR A 82 -1.57 -8.16 -10.64
C THR A 82 -2.08 -7.71 -12.00
N SER A 83 -1.77 -8.51 -13.01
CA SER A 83 -2.37 -8.41 -14.35
C SER A 83 -3.73 -9.13 -14.43
N GLN A 84 -4.05 -9.95 -13.44
CA GLN A 84 -5.34 -10.64 -13.34
C GLN A 84 -6.46 -9.65 -13.02
N ALA A 85 -7.61 -9.87 -13.63
CA ALA A 85 -8.84 -9.15 -13.32
C ALA A 85 -9.90 -10.16 -12.85
N PRO A 86 -10.85 -9.74 -12.00
CA PRO A 86 -11.99 -10.59 -11.64
C PRO A 86 -12.65 -11.16 -12.89
N SER A 87 -12.88 -12.47 -12.89
CA SER A 87 -13.49 -13.15 -14.04
C SER A 87 -14.77 -13.87 -13.60
N PRO A 88 -15.76 -14.02 -14.49
CA PRO A 88 -16.95 -14.83 -14.18
C PRO A 88 -16.64 -16.30 -13.87
N VAL A 89 -15.46 -16.79 -14.28
CA VAL A 89 -15.05 -18.20 -14.16
C VAL A 89 -14.24 -18.46 -12.88
N TYR A 90 -13.34 -17.54 -12.53
CA TYR A 90 -12.44 -17.67 -11.36
C TYR A 90 -12.91 -16.82 -10.16
N GLY A 91 -13.91 -15.97 -10.35
CA GLY A 91 -14.44 -15.09 -9.33
C GLY A 91 -13.45 -13.99 -8.95
N HIS A 92 -13.43 -13.66 -7.66
CA HIS A 92 -12.56 -12.65 -7.08
C HIS A 92 -11.40 -13.25 -6.28
N GLN A 93 -11.17 -14.57 -6.36
CA GLN A 93 -10.11 -15.23 -5.60
C GLN A 93 -9.17 -15.98 -6.53
N LEU A 94 -7.89 -16.01 -6.16
CA LEU A 94 -6.85 -16.66 -6.92
C LEU A 94 -5.88 -17.36 -5.95
N PRO A 95 -5.55 -18.64 -6.18
CA PRO A 95 -4.47 -19.29 -5.45
C PRO A 95 -3.14 -18.55 -5.65
N ALA A 96 -2.39 -18.43 -4.57
CA ALA A 96 -1.06 -17.85 -4.58
C ALA A 96 -0.11 -18.64 -3.69
N ARG A 97 1.19 -18.49 -3.94
CA ARG A 97 2.23 -18.90 -3.01
C ARG A 97 2.94 -17.65 -2.54
N PHE A 98 3.08 -17.53 -1.24
CA PHE A 98 3.69 -16.38 -0.62
C PHE A 98 4.79 -16.87 0.31
N GLY A 99 5.94 -16.20 0.28
CA GLY A 99 6.99 -16.53 1.22
C GLY A 99 7.85 -15.35 1.60
N VAL A 100 8.35 -15.38 2.82
CA VAL A 100 9.43 -14.49 3.25
C VAL A 100 10.68 -15.33 3.43
N ASP A 101 11.75 -14.93 2.75
CA ASP A 101 13.00 -15.67 2.60
C ASP A 101 12.77 -17.11 2.08
N GLN A 102 12.96 -18.14 2.91
CA GLN A 102 12.80 -19.55 2.52
C GLN A 102 11.52 -20.21 3.06
N GLN A 103 10.66 -19.44 3.74
CA GLN A 103 9.40 -19.97 4.27
C GLN A 103 8.25 -19.59 3.36
N GLU A 104 7.80 -20.55 2.55
CA GLU A 104 6.69 -20.37 1.62
C GLU A 104 5.42 -21.06 2.15
N VAL A 105 4.30 -20.36 2.03
CA VAL A 105 2.97 -20.82 2.41
C VAL A 105 2.00 -20.67 1.23
N PRO A 106 1.24 -21.72 0.89
CA PRO A 106 0.08 -21.58 0.01
C PRO A 106 -0.95 -20.67 0.65
N THR A 107 -1.53 -19.77 -0.14
CA THR A 107 -2.53 -18.80 0.30
C THR A 107 -3.52 -18.49 -0.83
N GLU A 108 -4.52 -17.67 -0.53
CA GLU A 108 -5.46 -17.14 -1.52
C GLU A 108 -5.44 -15.62 -1.47
N VAL A 109 -5.40 -14.99 -2.65
CA VAL A 109 -5.54 -13.54 -2.78
C VAL A 109 -6.92 -13.19 -3.30
N ARG A 110 -7.44 -12.03 -2.89
CA ARG A 110 -8.58 -11.39 -3.53
C ARG A 110 -8.10 -10.50 -4.67
N ILE A 111 -8.64 -10.66 -5.87
CA ILE A 111 -8.33 -9.81 -7.04
C ILE A 111 -9.40 -8.74 -7.22
N TYR A 112 -8.98 -7.55 -7.66
CA TYR A 112 -9.84 -6.39 -7.80
C TYR A 112 -9.78 -5.74 -9.19
N PRO A 113 -10.88 -5.12 -9.65
CA PRO A 113 -10.87 -4.27 -10.83
C PRO A 113 -9.97 -3.06 -10.53
N GLY A 114 -8.76 -3.03 -11.10
CA GLY A 114 -7.74 -2.03 -10.77
C GLY A 114 -6.30 -2.56 -10.76
N GLY A 115 -6.11 -3.86 -11.01
CA GLY A 115 -4.78 -4.45 -11.11
C GLY A 115 -4.13 -4.69 -9.74
N TRP A 116 -4.96 -4.89 -8.72
CA TRP A 116 -4.51 -5.19 -7.36
C TRP A 116 -5.03 -6.57 -6.93
N ALA A 117 -4.17 -7.26 -6.19
CA ALA A 117 -4.51 -8.42 -5.41
C ALA A 117 -4.26 -8.09 -3.93
N SER A 118 -5.10 -8.59 -3.02
CA SER A 118 -4.91 -8.40 -1.59
C SER A 118 -5.01 -9.69 -0.80
N MET A 119 -4.34 -9.71 0.35
CA MET A 119 -4.53 -10.75 1.37
C MET A 119 -4.43 -10.13 2.76
N ALA A 120 -5.04 -10.80 3.73
CA ALA A 120 -4.83 -10.47 5.14
C ALA A 120 -3.39 -10.83 5.55
N VAL A 121 -2.80 -10.02 6.42
CA VAL A 121 -1.51 -10.30 7.04
C VAL A 121 -1.76 -10.50 8.52
N ASP A 122 -1.54 -11.72 8.99
CA ASP A 122 -1.60 -12.03 10.42
C ASP A 122 -0.33 -11.59 11.14
N GLU A 123 -0.33 -11.68 12.47
CA GLU A 123 0.80 -11.26 13.31
C GLU A 123 2.08 -12.06 13.01
N ALA A 124 1.97 -13.35 12.71
CA ALA A 124 3.12 -14.19 12.41
C ALA A 124 3.77 -13.80 11.09
N MET A 125 2.95 -13.57 10.05
CA MET A 125 3.40 -13.10 8.74
C MET A 125 3.94 -11.68 8.81
N LEU A 126 3.33 -10.79 9.61
CA LEU A 126 3.84 -9.44 9.84
C LEU A 126 5.25 -9.49 10.45
N GLN A 127 5.43 -10.33 11.47
CA GLN A 127 6.74 -10.53 12.11
C GLN A 127 7.76 -11.11 11.12
N GLN A 128 7.37 -12.08 10.28
CA GLN A 128 8.23 -12.58 9.21
C GLN A 128 8.67 -11.48 8.25
N ILE A 129 7.76 -10.58 7.85
CA ILE A 129 8.09 -9.44 6.98
C ILE A 129 9.05 -8.46 7.70
N MET A 130 8.87 -8.24 9.01
CA MET A 130 9.75 -7.38 9.80
C MET A 130 11.16 -7.94 9.94
N ASP A 131 11.30 -9.26 10.06
CA ASP A 131 12.58 -9.94 10.27
C ASP A 131 13.26 -10.38 8.96
N GLY A 132 12.48 -10.48 7.89
CA GLY A 132 12.90 -11.04 6.61
C GLY A 132 13.62 -10.06 5.69
N ASN A 133 14.24 -10.60 4.64
CA ASN A 133 15.01 -9.82 3.67
C ASN A 133 14.30 -9.70 2.34
N ILE A 134 13.67 -10.78 1.88
CA ILE A 134 13.00 -10.87 0.59
C ILE A 134 11.59 -11.43 0.79
N LEU A 135 10.60 -10.73 0.24
CA LEU A 135 9.25 -11.24 0.08
C LEU A 135 9.09 -11.75 -1.35
N THR A 136 8.59 -12.97 -1.50
CA THR A 136 8.26 -13.58 -2.79
C THR A 136 6.75 -13.82 -2.85
N ALA A 137 6.11 -13.43 -3.95
CA ALA A 137 4.73 -13.79 -4.23
C ALA A 137 4.60 -14.35 -5.64
N GLU A 138 3.95 -15.50 -5.76
CA GLU A 138 3.61 -16.15 -7.03
C GLU A 138 2.10 -16.32 -7.10
N LEU A 139 1.47 -15.53 -7.95
CA LEU A 139 0.03 -15.62 -8.20
C LEU A 139 -0.20 -16.65 -9.31
N GLN A 140 -1.22 -17.48 -9.18
CA GLN A 140 -1.52 -18.49 -10.20
C GLN A 140 -1.69 -17.82 -11.57
N GLY A 141 -0.86 -18.24 -12.54
CA GLY A 141 -0.87 -17.69 -13.90
C GLY A 141 -0.03 -16.43 -14.09
N GLU A 142 0.80 -16.05 -13.12
CA GLU A 142 1.80 -14.98 -13.24
C GLU A 142 3.21 -15.46 -12.87
N ASP A 143 4.23 -14.76 -13.36
CA ASP A 143 5.61 -14.98 -12.94
C ASP A 143 5.80 -14.57 -11.47
N PRO A 144 6.64 -15.28 -10.70
CA PRO A 144 6.97 -14.89 -9.33
C PRO A 144 7.58 -13.49 -9.26
N ARG A 145 7.19 -12.74 -8.24
CA ARG A 145 7.67 -11.40 -7.97
C ARG A 145 8.38 -11.35 -6.62
N GLN A 146 9.41 -10.50 -6.54
CA GLN A 146 10.24 -10.37 -5.35
C GLN A 146 10.41 -8.93 -4.92
N TRP A 147 10.27 -8.70 -3.63
CA TRP A 147 10.48 -7.40 -3.00
C TRP A 147 11.57 -7.47 -1.95
N ILE A 148 12.48 -6.51 -1.99
CA ILE A 148 13.50 -6.30 -0.97
C ILE A 148 12.86 -5.56 0.21
N LEU A 149 12.89 -6.19 1.39
CA LEU A 149 12.22 -5.72 2.61
C LEU A 149 13.08 -4.79 3.47
N ASN A 150 14.19 -4.25 2.97
CA ASN A 150 15.09 -3.42 3.76
C ASN A 150 14.35 -2.22 4.42
N GLY A 151 14.33 -2.20 5.75
CA GLY A 151 13.63 -1.19 6.54
C GLY A 151 12.18 -1.52 6.89
N SER A 152 11.71 -2.74 6.60
CA SER A 152 10.35 -3.19 6.89
C SER A 152 9.98 -3.00 8.36
N THR A 153 10.85 -3.38 9.31
CA THR A 153 10.63 -3.18 10.74
C THR A 153 10.29 -1.72 11.07
N ALA A 154 11.18 -0.79 10.70
CA ALA A 154 11.00 0.63 10.98
C ALA A 154 9.81 1.23 10.22
N ALA A 155 9.51 0.73 9.02
CA ALA A 155 8.37 1.18 8.23
C ALA A 155 7.03 0.75 8.85
N LEU A 156 6.95 -0.50 9.30
CA LEU A 156 5.76 -1.07 9.92
C LEU A 156 5.52 -0.48 11.31
N ASP A 157 6.57 -0.27 12.10
CA ASP A 157 6.49 0.49 13.35
C ASP A 157 5.97 1.92 13.12
N LEU A 158 6.47 2.60 12.08
CA LEU A 158 6.04 3.96 11.76
C LEU A 158 4.59 4.01 11.23
N ALA A 159 4.16 2.99 10.48
CA ALA A 159 2.78 2.86 10.03
C ALA A 159 1.82 2.54 11.20
N GLN A 160 2.26 1.73 12.18
CA GLN A 160 1.53 1.50 13.42
C GLN A 160 1.44 2.80 14.25
N GLU A 161 2.54 3.55 14.39
CA GLU A 161 2.53 4.86 15.06
C GLU A 161 1.56 5.84 14.37
N CYS A 162 1.60 5.91 13.04
CA CYS A 162 0.68 6.70 12.23
C CYS A 162 -0.77 6.35 12.56
N TYR A 163 -1.09 5.05 12.59
CA TYR A 163 -2.43 4.57 12.88
C TYR A 163 -2.89 4.95 14.29
N GLU A 164 -2.02 4.82 15.30
CA GLU A 164 -2.33 5.18 16.69
C GLU A 164 -2.52 6.68 16.89
N ARG A 165 -1.66 7.50 16.29
CA ARG A 165 -1.71 8.97 16.43
C ARG A 165 -2.84 9.61 15.64
N GLN A 166 -3.05 9.18 14.39
CA GLN A 166 -4.14 9.71 13.58
C GLN A 166 -5.47 9.15 14.08
N GLY A 167 -5.55 7.85 14.40
CA GLY A 167 -6.77 7.22 14.89
C GLY A 167 -7.30 7.80 16.21
N THR A 168 -6.46 8.39 17.05
CA THR A 168 -6.88 9.11 18.27
C THR A 168 -7.42 10.52 17.99
N ALA A 169 -7.01 11.17 16.89
CA ALA A 169 -7.53 12.49 16.50
C ALA A 169 -8.95 12.45 15.91
N TRP A 170 -9.44 11.26 15.53
CA TRP A 170 -10.73 11.05 14.87
C TRP A 170 -11.73 10.22 15.69
N ARG A 171 -11.43 9.94 16.97
CA ARG A 171 -12.38 9.40 17.96
C ARG A 171 -13.08 10.52 18.70
#